data_AF-A0A836BES8-F1
#
_entry.id   AF-A0A836BES8-F1
#
_cell.length_a   1.000
_cell.length_b   1.000
_cell.length_c   1.000
_cell.angle_alpha   90.00
_cell.angle_beta   90.00
_cell.angle_gamma   90.00
#
_symmetry.space_group_name_H-M   'P 1'
#
loop_
_entity.id
_entity.type
_entity.pdbx_description
1 polymer ?
#
loop_
_entity_poly.entity_id
_entity_poly.type
_entity_poly.pdbx_seq_one_letter_code
_entity_poly.pdbx_strand_id
1 'polypeptide(L)'
;MLDKEFHVKITSLIDECLIPHGIQTHECNKEFWNYRSDDDFKFGHKAGVILGIILGYYIAKYGKVPSGEDLSEMTKMVELRRDEIKKSFADIHFFYKV
;
A
#
# COMPACT_ATOMS: atom_id res chain seq x y z
N MET A 1 15.14 -7.13 -10.38
CA MET A 1 14.14 -8.19 -10.10
C MET A 1 14.25 -8.60 -8.66
N LEU A 2 13.11 -8.59 -7.98
CA LEU A 2 12.97 -8.96 -6.58
C LEU A 2 13.26 -10.44 -6.37
N ASP A 3 13.88 -10.76 -5.23
CA ASP A 3 14.06 -12.15 -4.84
C ASP A 3 12.75 -12.77 -4.34
N LYS A 4 12.69 -14.11 -4.34
CA LYS A 4 11.49 -14.87 -3.94
C LYS A 4 11.08 -14.60 -2.49
N GLU A 5 12.03 -14.36 -1.59
CA GLU A 5 11.74 -14.06 -0.19
C GLU A 5 11.02 -12.72 -0.08
N PHE A 6 11.45 -11.74 -0.88
CA PHE A 6 10.83 -10.43 -0.94
C PHE A 6 9.43 -10.47 -1.55
N HIS A 7 9.20 -11.31 -2.58
CA HIS A 7 7.83 -11.54 -3.08
C HIS A 7 6.90 -12.07 -2.00
N VAL A 8 7.34 -13.06 -1.23
CA VAL A 8 6.56 -13.61 -0.11
C VAL A 8 6.28 -12.50 0.92
N LYS A 9 7.27 -11.65 1.21
CA LYS A 9 7.07 -10.54 2.14
C LYS A 9 6.09 -9.51 1.60
N ILE A 10 6.12 -9.15 0.32
CA ILE A 10 5.13 -8.25 -0.30
C ILE A 10 3.73 -8.83 -0.15
N THR A 11 3.53 -10.12 -0.47
CA THR A 11 2.23 -10.77 -0.31
C THR A 11 1.74 -10.70 1.13
N SER A 12 2.59 -11.02 2.11
CA SER A 12 2.27 -10.90 3.54
C SER A 12 1.87 -9.48 3.93
N LEU A 13 2.61 -8.47 3.47
CA LEU A 13 2.33 -7.07 3.77
C LEU A 13 0.99 -6.63 3.16
N ILE A 14 0.67 -7.07 1.94
CA ILE A 14 -0.64 -6.81 1.33
C ILE A 14 -1.74 -7.47 2.18
N ASP A 15 -1.58 -8.75 2.53
CA ASP A 15 -2.58 -9.49 3.30
C ASP A 15 -2.82 -8.89 4.69
N GLU A 16 -1.76 -8.50 5.39
CA GLU A 16 -1.83 -7.77 6.66
C GLU A 16 -2.63 -6.46 6.51
N CYS A 17 -2.43 -5.75 5.40
CA CYS A 17 -3.15 -4.53 5.08
C CYS A 17 -4.62 -4.78 4.71
N LEU A 18 -5.04 -6.01 4.42
CA LEU A 18 -6.45 -6.37 4.17
C LEU A 18 -7.21 -6.76 5.46
N ILE A 19 -6.52 -6.98 6.58
CA ILE A 19 -7.12 -7.37 7.88
C ILE A 19 -7.72 -6.14 8.60
N PRO A 20 -8.96 -6.22 9.12
CA PRO A 20 -9.71 -5.05 9.57
C PRO A 20 -9.27 -4.53 10.95
N HIS A 21 -8.37 -3.53 10.97
CA HIS A 21 -8.11 -2.67 12.12
C HIS A 21 -7.94 -1.21 11.64
N GLY A 22 -9.06 -0.52 11.39
CA GLY A 22 -9.12 0.61 10.46
C GLY A 22 -8.74 2.01 10.98
N ILE A 23 -8.03 2.83 10.17
CA ILE A 23 -8.11 4.31 10.22
C ILE A 23 -9.21 4.87 9.32
N GLN A 24 -9.89 5.90 9.76
CA GLN A 24 -10.21 7.02 8.87
C GLN A 24 -9.10 8.07 9.01
N THR A 25 -8.24 8.25 8.01
CA THR A 25 -7.48 9.51 7.98
C THR A 25 -8.51 10.62 7.76
N HIS A 26 -8.39 11.73 8.50
CA HIS A 26 -9.18 12.94 8.19
C HIS A 26 -9.00 13.37 6.73
N GLU A 27 -7.89 12.95 6.12
CA GLU A 27 -7.58 13.17 4.73
C GLU A 27 -8.61 12.53 3.81
N CYS A 28 -9.16 11.33 4.00
CA CYS A 28 -10.07 10.69 3.02
C CYS A 28 -11.44 11.38 2.77
N ASN A 29 -11.64 12.63 3.18
CA ASN A 29 -12.82 13.44 2.86
C ASN A 29 -12.82 13.89 1.38
N LYS A 30 -13.90 13.57 0.67
CA LYS A 30 -14.15 14.01 -0.72
C LYS A 30 -14.08 15.52 -0.91
N GLU A 31 -14.55 16.30 0.05
CA GLU A 31 -14.48 17.76 0.00
C GLU A 31 -13.04 18.26 -0.01
N PHE A 32 -12.13 17.54 0.65
CA PHE A 32 -10.72 17.91 0.73
C PHE A 32 -9.94 17.50 -0.53
N TRP A 33 -10.18 16.31 -1.07
CA TRP A 33 -9.45 15.77 -2.23
C TRP A 33 -10.11 15.98 -3.58
N ASN A 34 -11.38 16.39 -3.61
CA ASN A 34 -12.17 16.62 -4.83
C ASN A 34 -12.09 15.44 -5.83
N TYR A 35 -12.19 14.21 -5.33
CA TYR A 35 -12.10 13.01 -6.18
C TYR A 35 -13.46 12.64 -6.79
N ARG A 36 -13.44 11.99 -7.95
CA ARG A 36 -14.66 11.68 -8.73
C ARG A 36 -15.33 10.36 -8.34
N SER A 37 -14.55 9.38 -7.90
CA SER A 37 -14.98 8.00 -7.65
C SER A 37 -14.45 7.55 -6.30
N ASP A 38 -15.33 7.18 -5.38
CA ASP A 38 -14.95 6.68 -4.05
C ASP A 38 -14.09 5.41 -4.16
N ASP A 39 -14.43 4.50 -5.07
CA ASP A 39 -13.72 3.22 -5.22
C ASP A 39 -12.30 3.41 -5.78
N ASP A 40 -12.12 4.33 -6.73
CA ASP A 40 -10.80 4.60 -7.29
C ASP A 40 -9.93 5.39 -6.32
N PHE A 41 -10.54 6.30 -5.55
CA PHE A 41 -9.83 7.01 -4.50
C PHE A 41 -9.39 6.07 -3.37
N LYS A 42 -10.29 5.21 -2.87
CA LYS A 42 -9.97 4.17 -1.88
C LYS A 42 -8.84 3.27 -2.35
N PHE A 43 -8.90 2.80 -3.60
CA PHE A 43 -7.82 2.02 -4.18
C PHE A 43 -6.51 2.81 -4.21
N GLY A 44 -6.50 4.03 -4.77
CA GLY A 44 -5.30 4.82 -4.92
C GLY A 44 -4.64 5.15 -3.58
N HIS A 45 -5.42 5.60 -2.60
CA HIS A 45 -4.96 5.88 -1.24
C HIS A 45 -4.33 4.63 -0.61
N LYS A 46 -5.06 3.51 -0.63
CA LYS A 46 -4.60 2.28 0.03
C LYS A 46 -3.41 1.63 -0.69
N ALA A 47 -3.42 1.60 -2.02
CA ALA A 47 -2.29 1.13 -2.81
C ALA A 47 -1.04 1.98 -2.55
N GLY A 48 -1.20 3.31 -2.44
CA GLY A 48 -0.11 4.22 -2.06
C GLY A 48 0.48 3.89 -0.70
N VAL A 49 -0.35 3.62 0.30
CA VAL A 49 0.12 3.21 1.63
C VAL A 49 0.87 1.88 1.59
N ILE A 50 0.29 0.85 0.96
CA ILE A 50 0.91 -0.47 0.84
C ILE A 50 2.29 -0.34 0.16
N LEU A 51 2.37 0.43 -0.94
CA LEU A 51 3.63 0.70 -1.61
C LEU A 51 4.62 1.40 -0.69
N GLY A 52 4.19 2.40 0.07
CA GLY A 52 5.04 3.08 1.06
C GLY A 52 5.65 2.11 2.08
N ILE A 53 4.87 1.16 2.60
CA ILE A 53 5.33 0.13 3.54
C ILE A 53 6.34 -0.81 2.89
N ILE A 54 6.04 -1.30 1.68
CA ILE A 54 6.94 -2.17 0.92
C ILE A 54 8.28 -1.46 0.65
N LEU A 55 8.24 -0.19 0.25
CA LEU A 55 9.42 0.63 -0.01
C LEU A 55 10.23 0.86 1.26
N GLY A 56 9.58 1.21 2.37
CA GLY A 56 10.23 1.37 3.67
C GLY A 56 10.94 0.09 4.11
N TYR A 57 10.27 -1.07 3.95
CA TYR A 57 10.85 -2.36 4.25
C TYR A 57 12.04 -2.70 3.33
N TYR A 58 11.93 -2.43 2.03
CA TYR A 58 13.04 -2.64 1.08
C TYR A 58 14.27 -1.82 1.48
N ILE A 59 14.08 -0.52 1.75
CA ILE A 59 15.17 0.37 2.13
C ILE A 59 15.80 -0.08 3.44
N ALA A 60 15.00 -0.50 4.43
CA ALA A 60 15.50 -1.01 5.69
C ALA A 60 16.29 -2.33 5.53
N LYS A 61 15.84 -3.26 4.68
CA LYS A 61 16.49 -4.56 4.47
C LYS A 61 17.78 -4.43 3.65
N TYR A 62 17.78 -3.63 2.59
CA TYR A 62 18.88 -3.59 1.62
C TYR A 62 19.75 -2.32 1.70
N GLY A 63 19.38 -1.34 2.52
CA GLY A 63 20.15 -0.10 2.70
C GLY A 63 20.20 0.80 1.46
N LYS A 64 19.27 0.60 0.50
CA LYS A 64 19.24 1.33 -0.78
C LYS A 64 17.82 1.51 -1.29
N VAL A 65 17.63 2.51 -2.14
CA VAL A 65 16.38 2.72 -2.88
C VAL A 65 16.21 1.63 -3.94
N PRO A 66 14.99 1.11 -4.19
CA PRO A 66 14.76 0.13 -5.24
C PRO A 66 15.14 0.66 -6.62
N SER A 67 15.54 -0.25 -7.51
CA SER A 67 15.67 0.08 -8.93
C SER A 67 14.30 0.37 -9.56
N GLY A 68 14.28 0.99 -10.75
CA GLY A 68 13.04 1.22 -11.49
C GLY A 68 12.31 -0.08 -11.84
N GLU A 69 13.06 -1.16 -12.10
CA GLU A 69 12.50 -2.50 -12.36
C GLU A 69 11.84 -3.08 -11.11
N ASP A 70 12.52 -3.02 -9.97
CA ASP A 70 11.98 -3.53 -8.70
C ASP A 70 10.74 -2.72 -8.29
N LEU A 71 10.76 -1.40 -8.45
CA LEU A 71 9.60 -0.53 -8.19
C LEU A 71 8.42 -0.88 -9.10
N SER A 72 8.68 -1.12 -10.39
CA SER A 72 7.65 -1.55 -11.34
C SER A 72 7.05 -2.90 -10.94
N GLU A 73 7.89 -3.83 -10.49
CA GLU A 73 7.47 -5.14 -10.04
C GLU A 73 6.61 -5.07 -8.76
N MET A 74 7.04 -4.31 -7.74
CA MET A 74 6.25 -4.03 -6.53
C MET A 74 4.87 -3.44 -6.88
N THR A 75 4.85 -2.46 -7.79
CA THR A 75 3.62 -1.80 -8.24
C THR A 75 2.66 -2.80 -8.87
N LYS A 76 3.15 -3.66 -9.78
CA LYS A 76 2.33 -4.71 -10.40
C LYS A 76 1.76 -5.67 -9.37
N MET A 77 2.53 -6.07 -8.35
CA MET A 77 2.03 -6.96 -7.30
C MET A 77 0.87 -6.34 -6.52
N VAL A 78 0.90 -5.04 -6.24
CA VAL A 78 -0.21 -4.32 -5.60
C VAL A 78 -1.40 -4.20 -6.54
N GLU A 79 -1.18 -3.86 -7.81
CA GLU A 79 -2.23 -3.75 -8.82
C GLU A 79 -2.97 -5.07 -9.07
N LEU A 80 -2.28 -6.21 -9.04
CA LEU A 80 -2.89 -7.54 -9.15
C LEU A 80 -3.92 -7.83 -8.04
N ARG A 81 -3.81 -7.14 -6.90
CA ARG A 81 -4.71 -7.27 -5.75
C ARG A 81 -5.76 -6.16 -5.69
N ARG A 82 -5.94 -5.39 -6.78
CA ARG A 82 -6.84 -4.22 -6.86
C ARG A 82 -8.24 -4.49 -6.30
N ASP A 83 -8.88 -5.56 -6.73
CA ASP A 83 -10.28 -5.84 -6.34
C ASP A 83 -10.42 -6.17 -4.85
N GLU A 84 -9.42 -6.84 -4.28
CA GLU A 84 -9.37 -7.14 -2.85
C GLU A 84 -9.11 -5.87 -2.05
N ILE A 85 -8.19 -5.01 -2.51
CA ILE A 85 -7.92 -3.70 -1.92
C ILE A 85 -9.19 -2.83 -1.94
N LYS A 86 -9.92 -2.78 -3.06
CA LYS A 86 -11.18 -2.02 -3.17
C LYS A 86 -12.28 -2.52 -2.22
N LYS A 87 -12.37 -3.85 -2.03
CA LYS A 87 -13.39 -4.48 -1.16
C LYS A 87 -13.02 -4.50 0.31
N SER A 88 -11.75 -4.29 0.62
CA SER A 88 -11.28 -4.37 2.00
C SER A 88 -11.81 -3.22 2.85
N PHE A 89 -12.25 -3.55 4.06
CA PHE A 89 -12.66 -2.59 5.09
C PHE A 89 -11.49 -2.16 5.99
N ALA A 90 -10.28 -2.59 5.66
CA ALA A 90 -9.08 -2.35 6.44
C ALA A 90 -8.43 -1.03 6.00
N ASP A 91 -8.11 -0.18 6.96
CA ASP A 91 -7.40 1.06 6.74
C ASP A 91 -6.19 1.13 7.69
N ILE A 92 -5.05 1.65 7.25
CA ILE A 92 -3.75 1.37 7.88
C ILE A 92 -3.25 2.54 8.77
N HIS A 93 -3.26 2.34 10.10
CA HIS A 93 -2.52 2.99 11.21
C HIS A 93 -1.15 3.64 10.94
N PHE A 94 -1.03 4.94 10.59
CA PHE A 94 0.20 5.72 10.84
C PHE A 94 0.04 6.59 12.08
N PHE A 95 0.56 6.12 13.21
CA PHE A 95 0.78 6.99 14.35
C PHE A 95 2.13 7.70 14.16
N TYR A 96 2.10 8.98 13.76
CA TYR A 96 3.23 9.85 14.05
C TYR A 96 3.32 9.99 15.56
N LYS A 97 4.31 9.35 16.19
CA LYS A 97 4.72 9.74 17.54
C LYS A 97 5.35 11.13 17.42
N VAL A 98 4.62 12.13 17.90
CA VAL A 98 5.12 13.49 18.16
C VAL A 98 6.05 13.46 19.37
#